data_AF-A0A2V9SWN8-F1
#
_entry.id   AF-A0A2V9SWN8-F1
#
_cell.length_a   1.000
_cell.length_b   1.000
_cell.length_c   1.000
_cell.angle_alpha   90.00
_cell.angle_beta   90.00
_cell.angle_gamma   90.00
#
_symmetry.space_group_name_H-M   'P 1'
#
loop_
_entity.id
_entity.type
_entity.pdbx_description
1 polymer ?
#
loop_
_entity_poly.entity_id
_entity_poly.type
_entity_poly.pdbx_seq_one_letter_code
_entity_poly.pdbx_strand_id
1 'polypeptide(L)' 'MKAEKVRNLTDDELRHQERELNDQLFKLKFQLNMGQTESLKKIRGLRKDIARVKTIARERAIAGGTEKK' A
#
# COMPACT_ATOMS: atom_id res chain seq x y z
N MET A 1 2.07 4.27 -7.58
CA MET A 1 2.31 5.54 -6.86
C MET A 1 3.80 5.88 -6.82
N LYS A 2 4.18 7.17 -6.80
CA LYS A 2 5.56 7.61 -6.54
C LYS A 2 5.82 7.55 -5.04
N ALA A 3 6.93 6.95 -4.63
CA ALA A 3 7.33 6.79 -3.22
C ALA A 3 7.44 8.13 -2.46
N GLU A 4 7.68 9.23 -3.17
CA GLU A 4 7.76 10.58 -2.60
C GLU A 4 6.43 11.05 -1.99
N LYS A 5 5.29 10.73 -2.62
CA LYS A 5 3.98 11.08 -2.05
C LYS A 5 3.69 10.33 -0.76
N VAL A 6 4.18 9.09 -0.66
CA VAL A 6 3.99 8.23 0.52
C VAL A 6 4.89 8.67 1.67
N ARG A 7 6.08 9.22 1.39
CA ARG A 7 6.98 9.77 2.43
C ARG A 7 6.47 11.07 3.05
N ASN A 8 5.68 11.87 2.33
CA ASN A 8 5.16 13.15 2.82
C ASN A 8 3.85 13.03 3.62
N LEU A 9 3.20 11.87 3.60
CA LEU A 9 1.92 11.65 4.31
C LEU A 9 2.15 11.33 5.79
N THR A 10 1.23 11.74 6.65
CA THR A 10 1.26 11.41 8.07
C THR A 10 1.02 9.91 8.33
N ASP A 11 1.35 9.41 9.52
CA ASP A 11 1.19 7.98 9.86
C ASP A 11 -0.27 7.51 9.76
N ASP A 12 -1.21 8.40 10.06
CA ASP A 12 -2.64 8.14 9.96
C ASP A 12 -3.12 8.08 8.50
N GLU A 13 -2.65 9.01 7.66
CA GLU A 13 -2.93 9.00 6.21
C GLU A 13 -2.33 7.77 5.52
N LEU A 14 -1.17 7.29 5.96
CA LEU A 14 -0.58 6.04 5.47
C LEU A 14 -1.49 4.83 5.77
N ARG A 15 -2.04 4.75 6.98
CA ARG A 15 -3.00 3.70 7.36
C ARG A 15 -4.31 3.82 6.60
N HIS A 16 -4.78 5.05 6.34
CA HIS A 16 -5.96 5.29 5.53
C HIS A 16 -5.74 4.83 4.08
N GLN A 17 -4.61 5.21 3.46
CA GLN A 17 -4.25 4.75 2.12
C GLN A 17 -4.08 3.23 2.05
N GLU A 18 -3.50 2.60 3.06
CA GLU A 18 -3.38 1.14 3.09
C GLU A 18 -4.76 0.46 3.01
N ARG A 19 -5.75 0.97 3.75
CA ARG A 19 -7.12 0.45 3.71
C ARG A 19 -7.76 0.62 2.34
N GLU A 20 -7.70 1.84 1.80
CA GLU A 20 -8.22 2.15 0.45
C GLU A 20 -7.60 1.25 -0.64
N LEU A 21 -6.28 1.06 -0.59
CA LEU A 21 -5.57 0.21 -1.55
C LEU A 21 -5.94 -1.27 -1.41
N ASN A 22 -6.22 -1.74 -0.18
CA ASN A 22 -6.71 -3.11 0.04
C ASN A 22 -8.12 -3.32 -0.49
N ASP A 23 -9.02 -2.34 -0.32
CA ASP A 23 -10.38 -2.40 -0.87
C ASP A 23 -10.37 -2.38 -2.40
N GLN A 24 -9.52 -1.54 -3.00
CA GLN A 24 -9.30 -1.56 -4.46
C GLN A 24 -8.74 -2.91 -4.93
N LEU A 25 -7.81 -3.50 -4.17
CA LEU A 25 -7.27 -4.83 -4.47
C LEU A 25 -8.36 -5.91 -4.39
N PHE A 26 -9.27 -5.82 -3.43
CA PHE A 26 -10.40 -6.74 -3.30
C PHE A 26 -11.35 -6.64 -4.50
N LYS A 27 -11.74 -5.42 -4.88
CA LYS A 27 -12.56 -5.17 -6.08
C LYS A 27 -11.89 -5.70 -7.35
N LEU A 28 -10.59 -5.47 -7.52
CA LEU A 28 -9.86 -5.97 -8.68
C LEU A 28 -9.68 -7.49 -8.69
N LYS A 29 -9.49 -8.13 -7.53
CA LYS A 29 -9.52 -9.60 -7.42
C LYS A 29 -10.88 -10.16 -7.81
N PHE A 30 -11.96 -9.48 -7.44
CA PHE A 30 -13.30 -9.86 -7.82
C PHE A 30 -13.53 -9.72 -9.34
N GLN A 31 -13.10 -8.61 -9.93
CA GLN A 31 -13.11 -8.42 -11.40
C GLN A 31 -12.23 -9.43 -12.14
N LEU A 32 -11.09 -9.82 -11.56
CA LEU A 32 -10.23 -10.86 -12.10
C LEU A 32 -10.93 -12.22 -12.09
N ASN A 33 -11.62 -12.56 -11.00
CA ASN A 33 -12.42 -13.78 -10.92
C ASN A 33 -13.58 -13.79 -11.92
N MET A 34 -14.10 -12.62 -12.31
CA MET A 34 -15.08 -12.47 -13.40
C MET A 34 -14.48 -12.61 -14.81
N GLY A 35 -13.18 -12.89 -14.95
CA GLY A 35 -12.53 -13.18 -16.22
C GLY A 35 -11.91 -11.98 -16.94
N GLN A 36 -11.90 -10.79 -16.34
CA GLN A 36 -11.24 -9.62 -16.94
C GLN A 36 -9.73 -9.65 -16.68
N THR A 37 -8.94 -10.06 -17.68
CA THR A 37 -7.48 -10.20 -17.58
C THR A 37 -6.70 -8.88 -17.56
N GLU A 38 -7.30 -7.76 -17.98
CA GLU A 38 -6.69 -6.42 -17.87
C GLU A 38 -6.43 -5.99 -16.42
N SER A 39 -7.20 -6.53 -15.48
CA SER A 39 -7.06 -6.24 -14.05
C SER A 39 -5.76 -6.80 -13.44
N LEU A 40 -5.11 -7.78 -14.08
CA LEU A 40 -3.92 -8.47 -13.57
C LEU A 40 -2.69 -7.54 -13.47
N LYS A 41 -2.50 -6.65 -14.46
CA LYS A 41 -1.42 -5.64 -14.42
C LYS A 41 -1.67 -4.60 -13.32
N LYS A 42 -2.93 -4.18 -13.14
CA LYS A 42 -3.33 -3.23 -12.09
C LYS A 42 -3.14 -3.82 -10.69
N ILE A 43 -3.49 -5.08 -10.49
CA ILE A 43 -3.25 -5.82 -9.22
C ILE A 43 -1.77 -5.84 -8.84
N ARG A 44 -0.87 -6.11 -9.81
CA ARG A 44 0.57 -6.09 -9.56
C ARG A 44 1.07 -4.69 -9.16
N GLY A 45 0.54 -3.63 -9.79
CA GLY A 45 0.82 -2.24 -9.43
C GLY A 45 0.39 -1.91 -8.00
N LEU A 46 -0.86 -2.24 -7.65
CA LEU A 46 -1.42 -2.02 -6.31
C LEU A 46 -0.68 -2.78 -5.22
N ARG A 47 -0.30 -4.04 -5.45
CA ARG A 47 0.52 -4.81 -4.49
C ARG A 47 1.86 -4.13 -4.22
N LYS A 48 2.51 -3.56 -5.25
CA LYS A 48 3.77 -2.81 -5.07
C LYS A 48 3.55 -1.52 -4.30
N ASP A 49 2.43 -0.84 -4.52
CA ASP A 49 2.11 0.39 -3.80
C ASP A 49 1.82 0.11 -2.31
N ILE A 50 1.07 -0.94 -1.98
CA ILE A 50 0.86 -1.40 -0.59
C ILE A 50 2.20 -1.76 0.07
N ALA A 51 3.08 -2.47 -0.64
CA ALA A 51 4.40 -2.81 -0.12
C ALA A 51 5.22 -1.57 0.22
N ARG A 52 5.22 -0.54 -0.64
CA ARG A 52 5.91 0.73 -0.39
C ARG A 52 5.36 1.47 0.84
N VAL A 53 4.04 1.53 1.00
CA VAL A 53 3.39 2.12 2.18
C VAL A 53 3.85 1.41 3.45
N LYS A 54 3.82 0.06 3.46
CA LYS A 54 4.29 -0.74 4.60
C LYS A 54 5.78 -0.56 4.88
N THR A 55 6.60 -0.48 3.85
CA THR A 55 8.05 -0.23 4.01
C THR A 55 8.29 1.13 4.65
N ILE A 56 7.63 2.20 4.20
CA ILE A 56 7.81 3.54 4.77
C ILE A 56 7.29 3.61 6.21
N ALA A 57 6.14 3.00 6.51
CA ALA A 57 5.64 2.89 7.88
C ALA A 57 6.63 2.14 8.79
N ARG A 58 7.25 1.06 8.28
CA ARG A 58 8.29 0.32 8.99
C ARG A 58 9.58 1.12 9.14
N GLU A 59 10.02 1.84 8.11
CA GLU A 59 11.18 2.74 8.17
C GLU A 59 10.99 3.81 9.25
N ARG A 60 9.79 4.41 9.35
CA ARG A 60 9.46 5.36 10.43
C ARG A 60 9.46 4.71 11.81
N ALA A 61 8.89 3.52 11.94
CA ALA A 61 8.88 2.78 13.20
C ALA A 61 10.30 2.39 13.66
N ILE A 62 11.19 2.05 12.72
CA ILE A 62 12.61 1.76 13.01
C ILE A 62 13.38 3.04 13.33
N ALA A 63 13.13 4.14 12.61
CA ALA A 63 13.76 5.43 12.86
C ALA A 63 13.34 6.05 14.21
N GLY A 64 12.10 5.82 14.67
CA GLY A 64 11.67 6.11 16.03
C GLY A 64 12.00 5.03 17.05
N GLY A 65 12.69 3.95 16.63
CA GLY A 65 12.88 2.71 17.36
C GLY A 65 14.25 2.52 18.01
N THR A 66 15.02 3.59 18.21
CA THR A 66 16.21 3.54 19.10
C THR A 66 15.86 3.47 20.59
N GLU A 67 14.58 3.43 20.99
CA GLU A 67 14.16 3.42 22.41
C GLU A 67 13.07 2.39 22.74
N LYS A 68 13.24 1.12 22.34
CA LYS A 68 12.57 0.03 23.07
C LYS A 68 13.57 -1.05 23.46
N LYS A 69 14.17 -0.80 24.63
CA LYS A 69 14.90 -1.76 25.45
C LYS A 69 13.92 -2.71 26.14
#